data_AF-A0A4R6G297-F1
#
_entry.id   AF-A0A4R6G297-F1
#
_cell.length_a   1.000
_cell.length_b   1.000
_cell.length_c   1.000
_cell.angle_alpha   90.00
_cell.angle_beta   90.00
_cell.angle_gamma   90.00
#
_symmetry.space_group_name_H-M   'P 1'
#
loop_
_entity.id
_entity.type
_entity.pdbx_description
1 polymer ?
#
loop_
_entity_poly.entity_id
_entity_poly.type
_entity_poly.pdbx_seq_one_letter_code
_entity_poly.pdbx_strand_id
1 'polypeptide(L)' 'MRNGYKILWTDHALSELKNTIQYLEENWSERELENFSQELDHTIELISKNPELFQVSKKKNVRRAVVAKFNSL' A
#
# COMPACT_ATOMS: atom_id res chain seq x y z
N MET A 1 -23.26 6.62 8.63
CA MET A 1 -21.83 6.21 8.68
C MET A 1 -21.11 7.01 7.61
N ARG A 2 -20.00 7.70 7.90
CA ARG A 2 -19.29 8.45 6.85
C ARG A 2 -18.60 7.44 5.93
N ASN A 3 -19.10 7.32 4.70
CA ASN A 3 -18.43 6.56 3.65
C ASN A 3 -17.05 7.22 3.43
N GLY A 4 -15.97 6.42 3.42
CA GLY A 4 -14.62 6.93 3.20
C GLY A 4 -14.45 7.56 1.81
N TYR A 5 -13.34 8.26 1.61
CA TYR A 5 -12.98 8.81 0.31
C TYR A 5 -12.76 7.71 -0.73
N LYS A 6 -13.18 7.96 -1.97
CA LYS A 6 -12.92 7.06 -3.09
C LYS A 6 -11.41 7.01 -3.35
N ILE A 7 -10.86 5.80 -3.34
CA ILE A 7 -9.46 5.55 -3.69
C ILE A 7 -9.35 5.44 -5.21
N LEU A 8 -8.35 6.13 -5.77
CA LEU A 8 -8.00 6.06 -7.19
C LEU A 8 -6.53 5.66 -7.30
N TRP A 9 -6.27 4.70 -8.16
CA TRP A 9 -4.93 4.22 -8.47
C TRP A 9 -4.49 4.77 -9.81
N THR A 10 -3.21 5.15 -9.91
CA THR A 10 -2.61 5.42 -11.22
C THR A 10 -2.22 4.09 -11.87
N ASP A 11 -2.15 4.07 -13.20
CA ASP A 11 -1.69 2.89 -13.94
C ASP A 11 -0.27 2.48 -13.51
N HIS A 12 0.59 3.46 -13.20
CA HIS A 12 1.92 3.23 -12.64
C HIS A 12 1.86 2.49 -11.29
N ALA A 13 1.00 2.93 -10.38
CA ALA A 13 0.88 2.30 -9.06
C ALA A 13 0.34 0.86 -9.16
N LEU A 14 -0.58 0.59 -10.09
CA LEU A 14 -1.06 -0.77 -10.37
C LEU A 14 0.06 -1.65 -10.93
N SER A 15 0.89 -1.12 -11.84
CA SER A 15 2.04 -1.85 -12.37
C SER A 15 3.10 -2.14 -11.30
N GLU A 16 3.38 -1.18 -10.42
CA GLU A 16 4.32 -1.38 -9.30
C GLU A 16 3.81 -2.43 -8.32
N LEU A 17 2.52 -2.37 -7.97
CA LEU A 17 1.89 -3.37 -7.11
C LEU A 17 2.00 -4.78 -7.70
N LYS A 18 1.73 -4.93 -9.02
CA LYS A 18 1.89 -6.22 -9.71
C LYS A 18 3.32 -6.75 -9.62
N ASN A 19 4.31 -5.90 -9.85
CA ASN A 19 5.72 -6.28 -9.75
C ASN A 19 6.12 -6.66 -8.32
N THR A 20 5.60 -5.96 -7.30
CA THR A 20 5.80 -6.30 -5.88
C THR A 20 5.20 -7.66 -5.55
N ILE A 21 3.97 -7.94 -5.99
CA ILE A 21 3.33 -9.24 -5.76
C ILE A 21 4.16 -10.35 -6.42
N GLN A 22 4.55 -10.19 -7.68
CA GLN A 22 5.38 -11.18 -8.38
C GLN A 22 6.70 -11.44 -7.63
N TYR A 23 7.38 -10.39 -7.16
CA TYR A 23 8.59 -10.55 -6.37
C TYR A 23 8.34 -11.33 -5.06
N LEU A 24 7.22 -11.08 -4.38
CA LEU A 24 6.86 -11.81 -3.17
C LEU A 24 6.54 -13.28 -3.47
N GLU A 25 5.83 -13.58 -4.56
CA GLU A 25 5.54 -14.95 -5.01
C GLU A 25 6.80 -15.76 -5.30
N GLU A 26 7.82 -15.12 -5.88
CA GLU A 26 9.08 -15.80 -6.24
C GLU A 26 10.04 -16.00 -5.04
N ASN A 27 9.94 -15.15 -4.01
CA ASN A 27 10.96 -15.06 -2.96
C ASN A 27 10.46 -15.38 -1.54
N TRP A 28 9.14 -15.39 -1.32
CA TRP A 28 8.52 -15.54 0.00
C TRP A 28 7.41 -16.58 -0.02
N SER A 29 6.97 -17.01 1.16
CA SER A 29 5.88 -17.97 1.32
C SER A 29 4.51 -17.32 1.09
N GLU A 30 3.52 -18.16 0.77
CA GLU A 30 2.12 -17.76 0.64
C GLU A 30 1.60 -16.98 1.86
N ARG A 31 2.09 -17.32 3.06
CA ARG A 31 1.76 -16.60 4.30
C ARG A 31 2.23 -15.15 4.27
N GLU A 32 3.41 -14.87 3.71
CA GLU A 32 3.91 -13.50 3.60
C GLU A 32 3.14 -12.69 2.54
N LEU A 33 2.68 -13.33 1.47
CA LEU A 33 1.77 -12.71 0.49
C LEU A 33 0.43 -12.35 1.11
N GLU A 34 -0.15 -13.27 1.89
CA GLU A 34 -1.43 -13.03 2.57
C GLU A 34 -1.31 -11.87 3.57
N ASN A 35 -0.23 -11.86 4.38
CA ASN A 35 0.05 -10.76 5.30
C ASN A 35 0.22 -9.43 4.55
N PHE A 36 0.94 -9.41 3.42
CA PHE A 36 1.08 -8.19 2.62
C PHE A 36 -0.26 -7.67 2.12
N SER A 37 -1.12 -8.56 1.61
CA SER A 37 -2.45 -8.17 1.12
C SER A 37 -3.29 -7.56 2.24
N GLN A 38 -3.30 -8.18 3.42
CA GLN A 38 -4.05 -7.69 4.58
C GLN A 38 -3.55 -6.32 5.06
N GLU A 39 -2.24 -6.12 5.16
CA GLU A 39 -1.65 -4.83 5.56
C GLU A 39 -1.90 -3.74 4.51
N LEU A 40 -1.87 -4.10 3.22
CA LEU A 40 -2.18 -3.18 2.13
C LEU A 40 -3.64 -2.71 2.20
N ASP A 41 -4.59 -3.65 2.31
CA ASP A 41 -6.01 -3.34 2.41
C ASP A 41 -6.31 -2.48 3.64
N HIS A 42 -5.71 -2.83 4.79
CA HIS A 42 -5.86 -2.04 6.01
C HIS A 42 -5.33 -0.62 5.84
N THR A 43 -4.15 -0.47 5.21
CA THR A 43 -3.57 0.84 4.93
C THR A 43 -4.47 1.68 4.01
N ILE A 44 -5.03 1.09 2.95
CA ILE A 44 -5.95 1.75 2.02
C ILE A 44 -7.23 2.21 2.74
N GLU A 45 -7.78 1.37 3.62
CA GLU A 45 -8.95 1.69 4.43
C GLU A 45 -8.68 2.90 5.34
N LEU A 46 -7.53 2.92 6.01
CA LEU A 46 -7.10 4.04 6.84
C LEU A 46 -6.96 5.34 6.02
N ILE A 47 -6.34 5.28 4.83
CA ILE A 47 -6.23 6.43 3.92
C ILE A 47 -7.62 6.93 3.50
N SER A 48 -8.52 6.00 3.16
CA SER A 48 -9.89 6.33 2.76
C SER A 48 -10.67 7.03 3.88
N LYS A 49 -10.44 6.67 5.14
CA LYS A 49 -11.12 7.30 6.30
C LYS A 49 -10.44 8.58 6.77
N ASN A 50 -9.12 8.66 6.68
CA ASN A 50 -8.32 9.80 7.13
C ASN A 50 -7.11 10.04 6.20
N PRO A 51 -7.26 10.82 5.12
CA PRO A 51 -6.17 11.09 4.17
C PRO A 51 -4.94 11.78 4.78
N GLU A 52 -5.08 12.40 5.94
CA GLU A 52 -4.01 13.13 6.61
C GLU A 52 -3.24 12.31 7.65
N LEU A 53 -3.61 11.04 7.83
CA LEU A 53 -3.06 10.15 8.87
C LEU A 53 -1.54 9.94 8.76
N PHE A 54 -1.03 9.78 7.55
CA PHE A 54 0.36 9.38 7.33
C PHE A 54 1.32 10.57 7.16
N GLN A 55 2.61 10.32 7.44
CA GLN A 55 3.68 11.33 7.36
C GLN A 55 3.72 12.07 6.02
N VAL A 56 3.93 13.38 6.07
CA VAL A 56 4.12 14.23 4.90
C VAL A 56 5.51 13.95 4.30
N SER A 57 5.57 13.85 2.98
CA SER A 57 6.81 13.71 2.21
C SER A 57 7.46 15.08 1.97
N LYS A 58 8.73 15.08 1.56
CA LYS A 58 9.40 16.29 1.05
C LYS A 58 8.71 16.88 -0.19
N LYS A 59 7.96 16.05 -0.93
CA LYS A 59 7.16 16.48 -2.09
C LYS A 59 5.83 17.05 -1.62
N LYS A 60 5.45 18.22 -2.17
CA LYS A 60 4.17 18.89 -1.86
C LYS A 60 2.99 17.98 -2.17
N ASN A 61 2.00 17.94 -1.27
CA ASN A 61 0.78 17.14 -1.39
C ASN A 61 1.00 15.61 -1.49
N VAL A 62 2.17 15.12 -1.08
CA VAL A 62 2.46 13.69 -1.03
C VAL A 62 2.63 13.27 0.42
N ARG A 63 1.99 12.15 0.79
CA ARG A 63 2.16 11.48 2.08
C ARG A 63 2.66 10.06 1.84
N ARG A 64 3.34 9.49 2.85
CA ARG A 64 3.96 8.17 2.73
C ARG A 64 3.48 7.25 3.85
N ALA A 65 2.88 6.13 3.49
CA ALA A 65 2.61 5.01 4.37
C ALA A 65 3.65 3.91 4.13
N VAL A 66 4.09 3.24 5.20
CA VAL A 66 4.89 2.02 5.08
C VAL A 66 3.93 0.86 5.32
N VAL A 67 3.68 0.07 4.28
CA VAL A 67 2.71 -1.05 4.31
C VAL A 67 3.36 -2.29 4.91
N ALA A 68 4.52 -2.68 4.40
CA ALA A 68 5.26 -3.83 4.88
C ALA A 68 6.76 -3.61 4.73
N LYS A 69 7.55 -4.34 5.52
CA LYS A 69 9.00 -4.34 5.42
C LYS A 69 9.46 -5.68 4.87
N PHE A 70 9.54 -5.76 3.56
CA PHE A 70 10.28 -6.81 2.88
C PHE A 70 11.66 -6.23 2.60
N ASN A 71 12.72 -6.93 3.01
CA ASN A 71 14.08 -6.54 2.67
C ASN A 71 14.26 -6.71 1.15
N SER A 72 13.87 -5.70 0.36
CA SER A 72 14.37 -5.57 -1.00
C SER A 72 15.85 -5.18 -0.89
N LEU A 73 16.72 -6.01 -1.45
CA LEU A 73 18.18 -5.86 -1.55
C LEU A 73 18.66 -4.41 -1.71
#